data_AF-A0A2R7M472-F1
#
_entry.id   AF-A0A2R7M472-F1
#
_cell.length_a   1.000
_cell.length_b   1.000
_cell.length_c   1.000
_cell.angle_alpha   90.00
_cell.angle_beta   90.00
_cell.angle_gamma   90.00
#
_symmetry.space_group_name_H-M   'P 1'
#
loop_
_entity.id
_entity.type
_entity.pdbx_description
1 polymer ?
#
loop_
_entity_poly.entity_id
_entity_poly.type
_entity_poly.pdbx_seq_one_letter_code
_entity_poly.pdbx_strand_id
1 'polypeptide(L)'
;DLNLNNLISYRTTDDDFDFTQGAQININNSIAIRHPFSSDVSGSRCFEVDSYDKIGNTDMSKKLTKINANNITLVNMEENNQGLVRESIYVKENTFFNLTNSIVSGFAPFVLLEGNIGNGDVNLSKISFKNLIVNNCNGAITSEAGGANATIQQFYSNPAFDINYTTFKNSQLFTTPNIKGNPDFRMNVNNTIAIGN
;
A
#
# COMPACT_ATOMS: atom_id res chain seq x y z
N ASP A 1 -6.40 -12.96 -16.17
CA ASP A 1 -5.63 -12.32 -15.09
C ASP A 1 -4.26 -12.96 -15.03
N LEU A 2 -3.20 -12.17 -14.78
CA LEU A 2 -1.84 -12.66 -14.56
C LEU A 2 -1.65 -12.92 -13.06
N ASN A 3 -1.06 -14.08 -12.72
CA ASN A 3 -0.80 -14.46 -11.33
C ASN A 3 0.70 -14.30 -11.02
N LEU A 4 1.02 -13.44 -10.07
CA LEU A 4 2.37 -13.15 -9.59
C LEU A 4 2.51 -13.70 -8.16
N ASN A 5 3.57 -14.47 -7.90
CA ASN A 5 3.79 -15.08 -6.59
C ASN A 5 5.24 -14.90 -6.17
N ASN A 6 5.47 -14.57 -4.89
CA ASN A 6 6.80 -14.47 -4.30
C ASN A 6 7.69 -13.42 -4.97
N LEU A 7 7.11 -12.28 -5.37
CA LEU A 7 7.91 -11.16 -5.90
C LEU A 7 8.63 -10.45 -4.76
N ILE A 8 9.86 -10.04 -5.04
CA ILE A 8 10.68 -9.27 -4.10
C ILE A 8 11.15 -8.02 -4.83
N SER A 9 10.75 -6.85 -4.33
CA SER A 9 11.36 -5.58 -4.69
C SER A 9 12.26 -5.10 -3.55
N TYR A 10 13.44 -4.61 -3.90
CA TYR A 10 14.44 -4.16 -2.95
C TYR A 10 15.09 -2.87 -3.41
N ARG A 11 14.81 -1.78 -2.67
CA ARG A 11 15.43 -0.46 -2.82
C ARG A 11 15.38 0.08 -4.25
N THR A 12 14.24 -0.05 -4.91
CA THR A 12 14.02 0.61 -6.21
C THR A 12 14.08 2.12 -6.05
N THR A 13 14.57 2.81 -7.09
CA THR A 13 14.55 4.28 -7.15
C THR A 13 13.17 4.80 -7.53
N ASP A 14 12.37 3.99 -8.21
CA ASP A 14 11.02 4.31 -8.66
C ASP A 14 9.99 3.47 -7.88
N ASP A 15 8.80 3.28 -8.40
CA ASP A 15 7.77 2.43 -7.80
C ASP A 15 8.13 0.93 -7.84
N ASP A 16 7.81 0.20 -6.77
CA ASP A 16 8.18 -1.22 -6.63
C ASP A 16 7.29 -2.11 -7.51
N PHE A 17 5.98 -1.83 -7.52
CA PHE A 17 4.97 -2.50 -8.33
C PHE A 17 4.08 -1.44 -9.01
N ASP A 18 4.35 -1.19 -10.29
CA ASP A 18 3.57 -0.28 -11.12
C ASP A 18 2.66 -1.07 -12.06
N PHE A 19 1.35 -0.77 -12.01
CA PHE A 19 0.36 -1.38 -12.88
C PHE A 19 -0.55 -0.34 -13.53
N THR A 20 -0.59 -0.39 -14.86
CA THR A 20 -1.33 0.55 -15.70
C THR A 20 -2.11 -0.15 -16.83
N GLN A 21 -2.83 0.64 -17.63
CA GLN A 21 -3.37 0.27 -18.95
C GLN A 21 -4.25 -0.99 -18.96
N GLY A 22 -5.12 -1.13 -17.95
CA GLY A 22 -6.08 -2.22 -17.88
C GLY A 22 -5.52 -3.53 -17.35
N ALA A 23 -4.35 -3.51 -16.70
CA ALA A 23 -3.72 -4.68 -16.10
C ALA A 23 -4.69 -5.43 -15.17
N GLN A 24 -4.75 -6.76 -15.29
CA GLN A 24 -5.59 -7.63 -14.47
C GLN A 24 -4.69 -8.59 -13.69
N ILE A 25 -4.36 -8.26 -12.44
CA ILE A 25 -3.27 -8.91 -11.68
C ILE A 25 -3.81 -9.52 -10.39
N ASN A 26 -3.34 -10.74 -10.09
CA ASN A 26 -3.38 -11.30 -8.75
C ASN A 26 -1.94 -11.43 -8.26
N ILE A 27 -1.56 -10.70 -7.20
CA ILE A 27 -0.22 -10.75 -6.60
C ILE A 27 -0.31 -11.34 -5.20
N ASN A 28 0.50 -12.37 -4.93
CA ASN A 28 0.47 -13.10 -3.66
C ASN A 28 1.87 -13.30 -3.07
N ASN A 29 1.95 -13.30 -1.73
CA ASN A 29 3.16 -13.66 -0.99
C ASN A 29 4.38 -12.82 -1.40
N SER A 30 4.20 -11.53 -1.66
CA SER A 30 5.25 -10.66 -2.21
C SER A 30 5.66 -9.59 -1.21
N ILE A 31 6.84 -9.01 -1.41
CA ILE A 31 7.40 -8.00 -0.52
C ILE A 31 8.06 -6.86 -1.30
N ALA A 32 7.88 -5.63 -0.82
CA ALA A 32 8.65 -4.47 -1.22
C ALA A 32 9.39 -3.89 -0.01
N ILE A 33 10.71 -3.78 -0.12
CA ILE A 33 11.61 -3.26 0.91
C ILE A 33 12.20 -1.95 0.43
N ARG A 34 11.69 -0.84 0.96
CA ARG A 34 12.13 0.51 0.62
C ARG A 34 13.16 1.06 1.60
N HIS A 35 13.90 2.05 1.11
CA HIS A 35 14.82 2.86 1.89
C HIS A 35 14.62 4.33 1.49
N PRO A 36 14.59 5.29 2.42
CA PRO A 36 14.24 6.67 2.06
C PRO A 36 15.26 7.37 1.12
N PHE A 37 16.51 6.91 1.08
CA PHE A 37 17.54 7.46 0.18
C PHE A 37 17.53 6.80 -1.21
N SER A 38 16.59 5.89 -1.46
CA SER A 38 16.36 5.23 -2.76
C SER A 38 14.98 5.68 -3.26
N SER A 39 14.92 6.93 -3.73
CA SER A 39 13.68 7.56 -4.20
C SER A 39 13.94 8.54 -5.34
N ASP A 40 13.02 8.61 -6.30
CA ASP A 40 13.01 9.61 -7.37
C ASP A 40 12.35 10.94 -6.92
N VAL A 41 12.62 12.00 -7.68
CA VAL A 41 12.04 13.33 -7.50
C VAL A 41 10.51 13.32 -7.61
N SER A 42 9.97 12.49 -8.50
CA SER A 42 8.52 12.39 -8.74
C SER A 42 7.78 11.73 -7.58
N GLY A 43 8.43 10.85 -6.84
CA GLY A 43 7.81 10.02 -5.82
C GLY A 43 8.27 8.59 -5.96
N SER A 44 7.94 7.77 -4.97
CA SER A 44 8.50 6.43 -4.84
C SER A 44 7.68 5.64 -3.84
N ARG A 45 6.99 4.62 -4.33
CA ARG A 45 5.90 3.93 -3.67
C ARG A 45 6.03 2.44 -3.87
N CYS A 46 5.43 1.68 -2.98
CA CYS A 46 5.37 0.24 -3.18
C CYS A 46 4.37 -0.17 -4.25
N PHE A 47 3.20 0.47 -4.28
CA PHE A 47 2.26 0.31 -5.38
C PHE A 47 1.93 1.68 -5.98
N GLU A 48 2.05 1.78 -7.29
CA GLU A 48 1.31 2.76 -8.09
C GLU A 48 0.35 2.00 -9.00
N VAL A 49 -0.92 2.38 -8.93
CA VAL A 49 -1.96 1.71 -9.69
C VAL A 49 -2.87 2.73 -10.35
N ASP A 50 -2.89 2.68 -11.67
CA ASP A 50 -3.77 3.50 -12.48
C ASP A 50 -4.34 2.72 -13.66
N SER A 51 -5.37 3.25 -14.30
CA SER A 51 -5.94 2.65 -15.51
C SER A 51 -5.40 3.27 -16.79
N TYR A 52 -4.73 4.42 -16.67
CA TYR A 52 -4.20 5.19 -17.79
C TYR A 52 -3.25 6.29 -17.31
N ASP A 53 -2.25 6.61 -18.13
CA ASP A 53 -1.45 7.84 -17.98
C ASP A 53 -2.23 9.08 -18.43
N LYS A 54 -3.00 8.93 -19.51
CA LYS A 54 -3.77 10.01 -20.15
C LYS A 54 -5.10 9.46 -20.66
N ILE A 55 -6.20 9.95 -20.10
CA ILE A 55 -7.54 9.52 -20.50
C ILE A 55 -7.81 9.70 -22.00
N GLY A 56 -7.28 10.77 -22.61
CA GLY A 56 -7.45 11.05 -24.05
C GLY A 56 -6.82 10.02 -24.99
N ASN A 57 -5.90 9.19 -24.48
CA ASN A 57 -5.24 8.13 -25.23
C ASN A 57 -5.74 6.73 -24.85
N THR A 58 -6.79 6.65 -24.03
CA THR A 58 -7.27 5.39 -23.44
C THR A 58 -8.65 5.05 -23.97
N ASP A 59 -8.81 3.80 -24.44
CA ASP A 59 -10.12 3.27 -24.79
C ASP A 59 -10.87 2.83 -23.51
N MET A 60 -11.68 3.74 -22.98
CA MET A 60 -12.48 3.52 -21.77
C MET A 60 -13.57 2.45 -21.92
N SER A 61 -13.75 1.85 -23.12
CA SER A 61 -14.57 0.64 -23.29
C SER A 61 -13.83 -0.65 -22.87
N LYS A 62 -12.51 -0.60 -22.70
CA LYS A 62 -11.70 -1.72 -22.22
C LYS A 62 -11.78 -1.86 -20.70
N LYS A 63 -11.25 -2.98 -20.22
CA LYS A 63 -11.14 -3.22 -18.78
C LYS A 63 -10.20 -2.19 -18.16
N LEU A 64 -10.65 -1.61 -17.06
CA LEU A 64 -9.84 -0.79 -16.17
C LEU A 64 -8.88 -1.65 -15.36
N THR A 65 -7.79 -1.08 -14.88
CA THR A 65 -6.79 -1.80 -14.09
C THR A 65 -7.42 -2.34 -12.81
N LYS A 66 -7.18 -3.63 -12.55
CA LYS A 66 -7.64 -4.34 -11.37
C LYS A 66 -6.53 -5.18 -10.78
N ILE A 67 -6.18 -4.87 -9.53
CA ILE A 67 -5.16 -5.58 -8.76
C ILE A 67 -5.81 -6.22 -7.54
N ASN A 68 -5.60 -7.53 -7.37
CA ASN A 68 -5.90 -8.25 -6.15
C ASN A 68 -4.59 -8.68 -5.49
N ALA A 69 -4.26 -8.03 -4.38
CA ALA A 69 -3.04 -8.22 -3.63
C ALA A 69 -3.34 -8.93 -2.31
N ASN A 70 -2.65 -10.03 -2.02
CA ASN A 70 -2.88 -10.83 -0.83
C ASN A 70 -1.56 -11.32 -0.22
N ASN A 71 -1.45 -11.27 1.11
CA ASN A 71 -0.21 -11.61 1.82
C ASN A 71 1.00 -10.83 1.29
N ILE A 72 0.90 -9.51 1.35
CA ILE A 72 1.95 -8.59 0.91
C ILE A 72 2.59 -7.92 2.12
N THR A 73 3.92 -7.77 2.09
CA THR A 73 4.65 -6.95 3.05
C THR A 73 5.20 -5.71 2.34
N LEU A 74 4.81 -4.53 2.79
CA LEU A 74 5.36 -3.25 2.37
C LEU A 74 6.12 -2.66 3.56
N VAL A 75 7.43 -2.46 3.44
CA VAL A 75 8.23 -1.98 4.57
C VAL A 75 9.22 -0.92 4.12
N ASN A 76 9.25 0.18 4.86
CA ASN A 76 10.35 1.13 4.81
C ASN A 76 11.31 0.86 5.97
N MET A 77 12.59 0.69 5.66
CA MET A 77 13.58 0.25 6.64
C MET A 77 14.04 1.35 7.59
N GLU A 78 13.79 2.62 7.26
CA GLU A 78 14.15 3.76 8.10
C GLU A 78 13.01 4.77 8.17
N GLU A 79 12.65 5.15 9.39
CA GLU A 79 11.89 6.37 9.64
C GLU A 79 12.87 7.54 9.61
N ASN A 80 12.63 8.50 8.72
CA ASN A 80 13.35 9.76 8.77
C ASN A 80 12.37 10.94 8.64
N ASN A 81 12.71 12.05 9.29
CA ASN A 81 11.94 13.29 9.24
C ASN A 81 12.47 14.22 8.14
N GLN A 82 13.06 13.67 7.08
CA GLN A 82 13.66 14.44 5.99
C GLN A 82 12.70 14.63 4.80
N GLY A 83 11.46 14.16 4.92
CA GLY A 83 10.46 14.22 3.84
C GLY A 83 10.73 13.22 2.70
N LEU A 84 11.61 12.25 2.92
CA LEU A 84 11.98 11.23 1.95
C LEU A 84 11.12 9.97 2.04
N VAL A 85 10.48 9.77 3.19
CA VAL A 85 9.44 8.75 3.36
C VAL A 85 8.12 9.32 2.86
N ARG A 86 7.52 8.67 1.85
CA ARG A 86 6.23 9.04 1.26
C ARG A 86 5.17 7.96 1.50
N GLU A 87 4.04 8.05 0.82
CA GLU A 87 2.99 7.05 0.80
C GLU A 87 3.48 5.66 0.35
N SER A 88 2.88 4.59 0.89
CA SER A 88 3.21 3.23 0.45
C SER A 88 2.47 2.83 -0.83
N ILE A 89 1.23 3.27 -0.98
CA ILE A 89 0.32 2.89 -2.06
C ILE A 89 -0.30 4.17 -2.62
N TYR A 90 -0.30 4.31 -3.94
CA TYR A 90 -1.02 5.36 -4.66
C TYR A 90 -1.98 4.74 -5.65
N VAL A 91 -3.25 5.15 -5.57
CA VAL A 91 -4.32 4.67 -6.45
C VAL A 91 -4.93 5.86 -7.16
N LYS A 92 -4.95 5.80 -8.49
CA LYS A 92 -5.59 6.81 -9.35
C LYS A 92 -7.04 6.46 -9.64
N GLU A 93 -7.79 7.44 -10.14
CA GLU A 93 -9.20 7.27 -10.47
C GLU A 93 -9.43 6.09 -11.44
N ASN A 94 -10.68 5.63 -11.48
CA ASN A 94 -11.10 4.54 -12.37
C ASN A 94 -10.30 3.22 -12.20
N THR A 95 -9.73 2.98 -11.02
CA THR A 95 -8.90 1.81 -10.75
C THR A 95 -9.52 0.94 -9.65
N PHE A 96 -9.33 -0.38 -9.74
CA PHE A 96 -9.74 -1.32 -8.69
C PHE A 96 -8.51 -1.88 -7.98
N PHE A 97 -8.44 -1.70 -6.67
CA PHE A 97 -7.29 -2.15 -5.87
C PHE A 97 -7.76 -2.85 -4.60
N ASN A 98 -7.38 -4.11 -4.42
CA ASN A 98 -7.69 -4.87 -3.22
C ASN A 98 -6.38 -5.29 -2.55
N LEU A 99 -6.23 -5.00 -1.26
CA LEU A 99 -5.10 -5.46 -0.45
C LEU A 99 -5.63 -6.20 0.78
N THR A 100 -5.21 -7.45 0.94
CA THR A 100 -5.72 -8.34 1.98
C THR A 100 -4.62 -9.09 2.72
N ASN A 101 -4.82 -9.38 4.01
CA ASN A 101 -3.90 -10.17 4.83
C ASN A 101 -2.45 -9.66 4.79
N SER A 102 -2.25 -8.34 4.88
CA SER A 102 -0.98 -7.69 4.50
C SER A 102 -0.46 -6.75 5.58
N ILE A 103 0.84 -6.45 5.53
CA ILE A 103 1.54 -5.57 6.47
C ILE A 103 2.08 -4.36 5.71
N VAL A 104 1.82 -3.16 6.21
CA VAL A 104 2.40 -1.90 5.73
C VAL A 104 3.11 -1.21 6.88
N SER A 105 4.43 -0.97 6.78
CA SER A 105 5.24 -0.46 7.88
C SER A 105 6.17 0.69 7.47
N GLY A 106 6.13 1.81 8.20
CA GLY A 106 7.14 2.88 8.11
C GLY A 106 6.93 3.92 7.00
N PHE A 107 5.69 4.23 6.62
CA PHE A 107 5.38 5.19 5.55
C PHE A 107 4.81 6.50 6.08
N ALA A 108 4.68 7.54 5.24
CA ALA A 108 4.03 8.78 5.64
C ALA A 108 2.51 8.55 5.82
N PRO A 109 1.63 8.58 4.82
CA PRO A 109 0.39 7.84 4.89
C PRO A 109 0.60 6.41 4.39
N PHE A 110 -0.25 5.46 4.80
CA PHE A 110 -0.16 4.13 4.18
C PHE A 110 -0.77 4.12 2.77
N VAL A 111 -1.80 4.93 2.48
CA VAL A 111 -2.39 5.09 1.14
C VAL A 111 -2.63 6.57 0.82
N LEU A 112 -2.29 6.96 -0.41
CA LEU A 112 -2.73 8.19 -1.04
C LEU A 112 -3.70 7.86 -2.19
N LEU A 113 -4.81 8.60 -2.26
CA LEU A 113 -5.78 8.57 -3.35
C LEU A 113 -5.63 9.82 -4.21
N GLU A 114 -5.62 9.64 -5.54
CA GLU A 114 -5.62 10.76 -6.47
C GLU A 114 -6.80 11.71 -6.22
N GLY A 115 -6.59 13.01 -6.45
CA GLY A 115 -7.58 14.05 -6.17
C GLY A 115 -8.94 13.90 -6.88
N ASN A 116 -8.99 13.17 -8.01
CA ASN A 116 -10.23 12.96 -8.77
C ASN A 116 -11.10 11.82 -8.21
N ILE A 117 -10.59 11.02 -7.28
CA ILE A 117 -11.38 9.97 -6.61
C ILE A 117 -12.37 10.63 -5.66
N GLY A 118 -13.65 10.57 -6.00
CA GLY A 118 -14.72 11.03 -5.11
C GLY A 118 -14.76 10.24 -3.79
N ASN A 119 -15.21 10.87 -2.72
CA ASN A 119 -15.20 10.31 -1.36
C ASN A 119 -16.47 9.53 -0.95
N GLY A 120 -17.37 9.26 -1.90
CA GLY A 120 -18.57 8.46 -1.68
C GLY A 120 -18.36 6.97 -1.92
N ASP A 121 -19.24 6.14 -1.37
CA ASP A 121 -19.18 4.67 -1.39
C ASP A 121 -18.97 4.08 -2.79
N VAL A 122 -19.55 4.67 -3.84
CA VAL A 122 -19.42 4.20 -5.23
C VAL A 122 -17.97 4.21 -5.73
N ASN A 123 -17.15 5.11 -5.20
CA ASN A 123 -15.75 5.23 -5.55
C ASN A 123 -14.86 4.48 -4.56
N LEU A 124 -15.11 4.64 -3.26
CA LEU A 124 -14.31 4.01 -2.22
C LEU A 124 -14.45 2.48 -2.23
N SER A 125 -15.61 1.93 -2.59
CA SER A 125 -15.79 0.47 -2.70
C SER A 125 -14.99 -0.21 -3.83
N LYS A 126 -14.38 0.56 -4.75
CA LYS A 126 -13.44 0.03 -5.76
C LYS A 126 -12.07 -0.28 -5.14
N ILE A 127 -11.81 0.25 -3.95
CA ILE A 127 -10.55 0.13 -3.23
C ILE A 127 -10.83 -0.57 -1.91
N SER A 128 -10.38 -1.81 -1.74
CA SER A 128 -10.68 -2.61 -0.55
C SER A 128 -9.43 -2.94 0.23
N PHE A 129 -9.48 -2.70 1.54
CA PHE A 129 -8.45 -3.10 2.50
C PHE A 129 -9.08 -4.08 3.49
N LYS A 130 -8.43 -5.24 3.71
CA LYS A 130 -8.95 -6.22 4.68
C LYS A 130 -7.86 -6.95 5.45
N ASN A 131 -8.00 -7.06 6.77
CA ASN A 131 -7.04 -7.77 7.64
C ASN A 131 -5.62 -7.23 7.42
N LEU A 132 -5.42 -5.96 7.79
CA LEU A 132 -4.15 -5.27 7.61
C LEU A 132 -3.51 -4.92 8.95
N ILE A 133 -2.19 -4.96 8.98
CA ILE A 133 -1.39 -4.27 10.01
C ILE A 133 -0.76 -3.05 9.36
N VAL A 134 -1.15 -1.86 9.81
CA VAL A 134 -0.57 -0.58 9.42
C VAL A 134 0.30 -0.09 10.57
N ASN A 135 1.60 -0.36 10.46
CA ASN A 135 2.58 -0.10 11.52
C ASN A 135 3.38 1.17 11.24
N ASN A 136 3.61 2.01 12.25
CA ASN A 136 4.48 3.19 12.16
C ASN A 136 4.24 4.05 10.90
N CYS A 137 2.98 4.24 10.53
CA CYS A 137 2.62 5.17 9.46
C CYS A 137 2.14 6.48 10.09
N ASN A 138 2.66 7.62 9.61
CA ASN A 138 2.28 8.97 10.07
C ASN A 138 0.90 9.44 9.57
N GLY A 139 0.14 8.56 8.92
CA GLY A 139 -1.18 8.81 8.34
C GLY A 139 -1.89 7.53 7.92
N ALA A 140 -3.21 7.60 7.89
CA ALA A 140 -4.08 6.52 7.43
C ALA A 140 -4.21 6.55 5.90
N ILE A 141 -5.44 6.51 5.39
CA ILE A 141 -5.77 6.76 3.98
C ILE A 141 -6.01 8.27 3.82
N THR A 142 -5.36 8.87 2.84
CA THR A 142 -5.49 10.31 2.52
C THR A 142 -5.80 10.52 1.04
N SER A 143 -6.33 11.69 0.69
CA SER A 143 -6.55 12.12 -0.69
C SER A 143 -5.79 13.41 -0.98
N GLU A 144 -5.28 13.53 -2.21
CA GLU A 144 -4.67 14.77 -2.70
C GLU A 144 -5.63 15.96 -2.70
N ALA A 145 -6.95 15.72 -2.79
CA ALA A 145 -7.97 16.76 -2.70
C ALA A 145 -8.03 17.42 -1.31
N GLY A 146 -7.43 16.79 -0.28
CA GLY A 146 -7.25 17.31 1.07
C GLY A 146 -8.52 17.40 1.93
N GLY A 147 -9.59 17.99 1.41
CA GLY A 147 -10.85 18.24 2.13
C GLY A 147 -11.68 16.99 2.44
N ALA A 148 -11.33 15.84 1.86
CA ALA A 148 -12.11 14.60 1.97
C ALA A 148 -11.57 13.59 2.99
N ASN A 149 -10.41 13.84 3.61
CA ASN A 149 -9.70 12.84 4.43
C ASN A 149 -10.56 12.27 5.57
N ALA A 150 -11.31 13.12 6.29
CA ALA A 150 -12.16 12.67 7.39
C ALA A 150 -13.25 11.69 6.93
N THR A 151 -13.91 11.97 5.80
CA THR A 151 -14.95 11.10 5.21
C THR A 151 -14.36 9.78 4.73
N ILE A 152 -13.21 9.83 4.06
CA ILE A 152 -12.51 8.63 3.57
C ILE A 152 -12.12 7.74 4.75
N GLN A 153 -11.51 8.31 5.78
CA GLN A 153 -11.10 7.56 6.97
C GLN A 153 -12.29 7.01 7.74
N GLN A 154 -13.41 7.73 7.78
CA GLN A 154 -14.66 7.23 8.36
C GLN A 154 -15.22 6.03 7.60
N PHE A 155 -15.13 6.01 6.27
CA PHE A 155 -15.52 4.83 5.48
C PHE A 155 -14.70 3.60 5.90
N TYR A 156 -13.37 3.75 5.96
CA TYR A 156 -12.46 2.64 6.28
C TYR A 156 -12.32 2.31 7.77
N SER A 157 -12.99 3.03 8.67
CA SER A 157 -13.04 2.68 10.10
C SER A 157 -14.04 1.57 10.41
N ASN A 158 -14.79 1.09 9.40
CA ASN A 158 -15.66 -0.06 9.55
C ASN A 158 -14.86 -1.30 10.02
N PRO A 159 -15.20 -1.91 11.17
CA PRO A 159 -14.49 -3.08 11.70
C PRO A 159 -14.43 -4.27 10.74
N ALA A 160 -15.34 -4.37 9.76
CA ALA A 160 -15.31 -5.41 8.74
C ALA A 160 -14.05 -5.36 7.84
N PHE A 161 -13.38 -4.21 7.77
CA PHE A 161 -12.09 -4.05 7.08
C PHE A 161 -10.91 -4.50 7.94
N ASP A 162 -11.04 -4.57 9.27
CA ASP A 162 -9.99 -5.11 10.16
C ASP A 162 -8.59 -4.50 9.87
N ILE A 163 -8.50 -3.17 9.92
CA ILE A 163 -7.25 -2.42 9.74
C ILE A 163 -6.71 -2.07 11.13
N ASN A 164 -5.63 -2.72 11.53
CA ASN A 164 -5.00 -2.57 12.83
C ASN A 164 -3.81 -1.61 12.75
N TYR A 165 -3.90 -0.48 13.46
CA TYR A 165 -2.82 0.51 13.51
C TYR A 165 -1.91 0.23 14.71
N THR A 166 -0.60 0.10 14.47
CA THR A 166 0.39 -0.26 15.51
C THR A 166 1.64 0.62 15.44
N THR A 167 2.47 0.57 16.49
CA THR A 167 3.72 1.34 16.55
C THR A 167 4.95 0.53 16.98
N PHE A 168 5.05 -0.71 16.49
CA PHE A 168 6.13 -1.62 16.82
C PHE A 168 7.40 -1.26 16.06
N LYS A 169 8.56 -1.42 16.70
CA LYS A 169 9.83 -1.44 15.96
C LYS A 169 9.81 -2.60 14.96
N ASN A 170 10.48 -2.45 13.82
CA ASN A 170 10.59 -3.53 12.84
C ASN A 170 11.12 -4.83 13.47
N SER A 171 12.06 -4.76 14.41
CA SER A 171 12.58 -5.93 15.15
C SER A 171 11.58 -6.61 16.09
N GLN A 172 10.49 -5.92 16.44
CA GLN A 172 9.38 -6.48 17.19
C GLN A 172 8.29 -7.02 16.28
N LEU A 173 8.03 -6.34 15.14
CA LEU A 173 7.02 -6.72 14.16
C LEU A 173 7.40 -7.95 13.33
N PHE A 174 8.68 -8.07 12.95
CA PHE A 174 9.18 -9.10 12.05
C PHE A 174 10.18 -10.05 12.73
N THR A 175 10.31 -11.26 12.21
CA THR A 175 11.15 -12.32 12.79
C THR A 175 12.65 -11.96 12.76
N THR A 176 13.18 -11.51 11.63
CA THR A 176 14.58 -11.08 11.48
C THR A 176 14.68 -10.02 10.37
N PRO A 177 14.32 -8.75 10.60
CA PRO A 177 14.32 -7.71 9.56
C PRO A 177 15.73 -7.16 9.23
N ASN A 178 16.76 -8.00 9.27
CA ASN A 178 18.13 -7.58 9.01
C ASN A 178 18.50 -7.82 7.53
N ILE A 179 18.44 -6.76 6.72
CA ILE A 179 18.77 -6.79 5.29
C ILE A 179 20.24 -7.12 4.99
N LYS A 180 21.15 -7.02 5.97
CA LYS A 180 22.57 -7.39 5.79
C LYS A 180 22.84 -8.88 6.07
N GLY A 181 21.86 -9.61 6.58
CA GLY A 181 21.97 -11.04 6.93
C GLY A 181 21.02 -11.91 6.10
N ASN A 182 20.35 -12.83 6.77
CA ASN A 182 19.24 -13.62 6.22
C ASN A 182 17.92 -13.00 6.67
N PRO A 183 17.36 -12.02 5.91
CA PRO A 183 16.16 -11.34 6.34
C PRO A 183 14.95 -12.26 6.37
N ASP A 184 14.11 -12.09 7.38
CA ASP A 184 12.82 -12.76 7.55
C ASP A 184 11.78 -11.71 7.99
N PHE A 185 10.97 -11.30 7.02
CA PHE A 185 9.90 -10.32 7.19
C PHE A 185 8.53 -10.99 7.46
N ARG A 186 8.50 -12.26 7.86
CA ARG A 186 7.28 -12.85 8.42
C ARG A 186 7.01 -12.23 9.80
N MET A 187 5.73 -12.00 10.07
CA MET A 187 5.29 -11.43 11.35
C MET A 187 5.82 -12.24 12.53
N ASN A 188 6.35 -11.56 13.53
CA ASN A 188 6.84 -12.17 14.75
C ASN A 188 5.67 -12.52 15.68
N VAL A 189 5.21 -13.75 15.60
CA VAL A 189 4.08 -14.26 16.41
C VAL A 189 4.38 -14.37 17.91
N ASN A 190 5.66 -14.30 18.32
CA ASN A 190 6.04 -14.39 19.74
C ASN A 190 5.87 -13.06 20.50
N ASN A 191 5.74 -11.93 19.78
CA ASN A 191 5.46 -10.62 20.37
C ASN A 191 3.96 -10.32 20.38
N THR A 192 3.14 -11.35 20.65
CA THR A 192 1.67 -11.40 20.62
C THR A 192 1.05 -10.01 20.62
N ILE A 193 0.60 -9.57 19.45
CA ILE A 193 -0.42 -8.51 19.36
C ILE A 193 -1.58 -9.06 20.17
N ALA A 194 -1.89 -8.43 21.30
CA ALA A 194 -3.17 -8.65 21.96
C ALA A 194 -4.23 -8.11 21.01
N ILE A 195 -4.63 -8.93 20.04
CA ILE A 195 -5.80 -8.66 19.21
C ILE A 195 -6.96 -8.90 20.17
N GLY A 196 -7.51 -7.81 20.71
CA GLY A 196 -8.63 -7.86 21.63
C GLY A 196 -9.79 -8.60 20.95
N ASN A 197 -10.29 -9.64 21.64
CA ASN A 197 -11.56 -10.27 21.33
C ASN A 197 -12.72 -9.28 21.47
#